data_AF-A0A3B9PSZ4-F1
#
_entry.id   AF-A0A3B9PSZ4-F1
#
_cell.length_a   1.000
_cell.length_b   1.000
_cell.length_c   1.000
_cell.angle_alpha   90.00
_cell.angle_beta   90.00
_cell.angle_gamma   90.00
#
_symmetry.space_group_name_H-M   'P 1'
#
loop_
_entity.id
_entity.type
_entity.pdbx_description
1 polymer ?
#
loop_
_entity_poly.entity_id
_entity_poly.type
_entity_poly.pdbx_seq_one_letter_code
_entity_poly.pdbx_strand_id
1 'polypeptide(L)'
;MTAGFFPPSLGPIPTYLIIWGLFLLIPPALILPRFFGKFRLPLWASMILFTVLGWVLVNFATWLSFDYLQELAQSLPEGPEKGEIVKRWAKDGGPLMGALLGGWLLALLYYLIWLSFAWITTKLLSLRA
;
A
#
# COMPACT_ATOMS: atom_id res chain seq x y z
N MET A 1 -12.35 -6.75 -30.73
CA MET A 1 -12.40 -7.91 -29.83
C MET A 1 -11.36 -7.70 -28.74
N THR A 2 -11.81 -7.32 -27.55
CA THR A 2 -11.01 -6.92 -26.38
C THR A 2 -10.58 -8.16 -25.58
N ALA A 3 -9.61 -8.90 -26.12
CA ALA A 3 -9.03 -10.05 -25.45
C ALA A 3 -7.54 -9.78 -25.21
N GLY A 4 -7.13 -9.66 -23.95
CA GLY A 4 -5.74 -9.90 -23.54
C GLY A 4 -4.86 -8.68 -23.27
N PHE A 5 -5.36 -7.63 -22.62
CA PHE A 5 -4.49 -6.54 -22.08
C PHE A 5 -3.97 -6.85 -20.65
N PHE A 6 -3.89 -8.13 -20.29
CA PHE A 6 -3.30 -8.59 -19.04
C PHE A 6 -2.16 -9.55 -19.36
N PRO A 7 -0.94 -9.31 -18.86
CA PRO A 7 0.13 -10.29 -18.99
C PRO A 7 -0.29 -11.62 -18.33
N PRO A 8 0.01 -12.77 -18.95
CA PRO A 8 -0.47 -14.09 -18.50
C PRO A 8 0.13 -14.56 -17.15
N SER A 9 1.14 -13.87 -16.61
CA SER A 9 1.84 -14.18 -15.34
C SER A 9 1.09 -13.78 -14.06
N LEU A 10 0.02 -12.97 -14.14
CA LEU A 10 -0.44 -12.17 -13.00
C LEU A 10 -1.83 -12.48 -12.43
N GLY A 11 -2.56 -13.44 -13.00
CA GLY A 11 -3.93 -13.73 -12.57
C GLY A 11 -4.89 -12.53 -12.74
N PRO A 12 -6.15 -12.64 -12.27
CA PRO A 12 -7.17 -11.61 -12.48
C PRO A 12 -7.02 -10.37 -11.59
N ILE A 13 -6.23 -10.44 -10.52
CA ILE A 13 -5.99 -9.33 -9.58
C ILE A 13 -4.48 -9.12 -9.44
N PRO A 14 -3.95 -7.94 -9.84
CA PRO A 14 -2.55 -7.63 -9.64
C PRO A 14 -2.14 -7.73 -8.16
N THR A 15 -1.10 -8.50 -7.86
CA THR A 15 -0.62 -8.77 -6.49
C THR A 15 -0.34 -7.50 -5.66
N TYR A 16 0.13 -6.43 -6.31
CA TYR A 16 0.36 -5.14 -5.64
C TYR A 16 -0.93 -4.53 -5.04
N LEU A 17 -2.11 -4.77 -5.64
CA LEU A 17 -3.40 -4.30 -5.11
C LEU A 17 -3.79 -5.05 -3.84
N ILE A 18 -3.48 -6.35 -3.75
CA ILE A 18 -3.70 -7.14 -2.55
C ILE A 18 -2.86 -6.56 -1.40
N ILE A 19 -1.60 -6.21 -1.68
CA ILE A 19 -0.70 -5.60 -0.70
C ILE A 19 -1.21 -4.24 -0.24
N TRP A 20 -1.71 -3.40 -1.15
CA TRP A 20 -2.38 -2.15 -0.77
C TRP A 20 -3.63 -2.39 0.08
N GLY A 21 -4.44 -3.41 -0.25
CA GLY A 21 -5.57 -3.83 0.57
C GLY A 21 -5.15 -4.20 2.00
N LEU A 22 -4.09 -5.00 2.14
CA LEU A 22 -3.53 -5.34 3.46
C LEU A 22 -3.03 -4.10 4.20
N PHE A 23 -2.29 -3.23 3.53
CA PHE A 23 -1.80 -1.97 4.10
C PHE A 23 -2.95 -1.12 4.68
N LEU A 24 -4.08 -1.04 3.97
CA LEU A 24 -5.25 -0.29 4.42
C LEU A 24 -5.98 -0.95 5.60
N LEU A 25 -5.98 -2.29 5.66
CA LEU A 25 -6.72 -3.05 6.67
C LEU A 25 -5.96 -3.25 8.00
N ILE A 26 -4.63 -3.16 7.99
CA ILE A 26 -3.84 -3.42 9.20
C ILE A 26 -4.10 -2.38 10.32
N PRO A 27 -4.09 -1.05 10.08
CA PRO A 27 -4.36 -0.08 11.14
C PRO A 27 -5.73 -0.23 11.80
N PRO A 28 -6.87 -0.38 11.08
CA PRO A 28 -8.14 -0.66 11.73
C PRO A 28 -8.10 -1.97 12.50
N ALA A 29 -7.46 -3.02 11.97
CA ALA A 29 -7.33 -4.29 12.67
C ALA A 29 -6.48 -4.19 13.97
N LEU A 30 -5.50 -3.29 14.04
CA LEU A 30 -4.69 -3.03 15.24
C LEU A 30 -5.40 -2.16 16.28
N ILE A 31 -6.37 -1.35 15.85
CA ILE A 31 -7.02 -0.33 16.68
C ILE A 31 -8.42 -0.79 17.13
N LEU A 32 -9.25 -1.32 16.25
CA LEU A 32 -10.64 -1.68 16.54
C LEU A 32 -10.81 -2.70 17.68
N PRO A 33 -10.00 -3.77 17.78
CA PRO A 33 -10.14 -4.75 18.87
C PRO A 33 -10.02 -4.16 20.28
N ARG A 34 -9.38 -2.99 20.41
CA ARG A 34 -9.29 -2.25 21.69
C ARG A 34 -10.66 -1.85 22.24
N PHE A 35 -11.66 -1.68 21.37
CA PHE A 35 -13.03 -1.36 21.76
C PHE A 35 -13.86 -2.59 22.14
N PHE A 36 -13.41 -3.81 21.79
CA PHE A 36 -14.22 -5.03 21.93
C PHE A 36 -13.62 -6.07 22.89
N GLY A 37 -12.40 -5.90 23.42
CA GLY A 37 -11.82 -6.91 24.33
C GLY A 37 -10.38 -6.65 24.80
N LYS A 38 -9.78 -7.68 25.41
CA LYS A 38 -8.47 -7.67 26.14
C LYS A 38 -7.22 -7.39 25.29
N PHE A 39 -7.34 -6.94 24.04
CA PHE A 39 -6.19 -6.71 23.17
C PHE A 39 -5.42 -5.46 23.64
N ARG A 40 -4.27 -5.68 24.29
CA ARG A 40 -3.50 -4.67 25.03
C ARG A 40 -2.17 -4.31 24.37
N LEU A 41 -2.07 -4.33 23.04
CA LEU A 41 -0.88 -3.75 22.41
C LEU A 41 -0.86 -2.24 22.71
N PRO A 42 0.20 -1.65 23.27
CA PRO A 42 0.26 -0.20 23.48
C PRO A 42 0.13 0.56 22.15
N LEU A 43 -0.54 1.72 22.12
CA LEU A 43 -0.76 2.49 20.87
C LEU A 43 0.55 2.86 20.18
N TRP A 44 1.58 3.20 20.96
CA TRP A 44 2.91 3.51 20.46
C TRP A 44 3.58 2.28 19.82
N ALA A 45 3.39 1.09 20.41
CA ALA A 45 3.99 -0.14 19.90
C ALA A 45 3.33 -0.58 18.59
N SER A 46 1.99 -0.48 18.48
CA SER A 46 1.29 -0.75 17.22
C SER A 46 1.60 0.28 16.14
N MET A 47 1.86 1.54 16.52
CA MET A 47 2.30 2.58 15.59
C MET A 47 3.67 2.26 15.00
N ILE A 48 4.66 1.93 15.84
CA ILE A 48 6.00 1.55 15.37
C ILE A 48 5.91 0.30 14.48
N LEU A 49 5.18 -0.72 14.95
CA LEU A 49 4.99 -1.97 14.21
C LEU A 49 4.39 -1.71 12.83
N PHE A 50 3.30 -0.94 12.74
CA PHE A 50 2.68 -0.62 11.45
C PHE A 50 3.55 0.29 10.59
N THR A 51 4.32 1.20 11.18
CA THR A 51 5.23 2.06 10.40
C THR A 51 6.29 1.22 9.70
N VAL A 52 6.89 0.26 10.40
CA VAL A 52 7.88 -0.67 9.83
C VAL A 52 7.24 -1.61 8.83
N LEU A 53 6.14 -2.27 9.20
CA LEU A 53 5.44 -3.21 8.32
C LEU A 53 4.88 -2.51 7.08
N GLY A 54 4.27 -1.34 7.26
CA GLY A 54 3.73 -0.50 6.21
C GLY A 54 4.83 0.00 5.27
N TRP A 55 6.00 0.36 5.79
CA TRP A 55 7.16 0.68 4.94
C TRP A 55 7.56 -0.49 4.04
N VAL A 56 7.64 -1.70 4.60
CA VAL A 56 7.92 -2.93 3.82
C VAL A 56 6.84 -3.19 2.77
N LEU A 57 5.57 -3.09 3.14
CA LEU A 57 4.44 -3.29 2.23
C LEU A 57 4.43 -2.25 1.09
N VAL A 58 4.72 -0.98 1.39
CA VAL A 58 4.81 0.08 0.37
C VAL A 58 5.96 -0.20 -0.59
N ASN A 59 7.15 -0.55 -0.09
CA ASN A 59 8.27 -0.91 -0.95
C ASN A 59 7.95 -2.11 -1.84
N PHE A 60 7.36 -3.15 -1.26
CA PHE A 60 7.02 -4.36 -1.99
C PHE A 60 5.92 -4.12 -3.02
N ALA A 61 4.89 -3.33 -2.70
CA ALA A 61 3.85 -2.93 -3.64
C ALA A 61 4.41 -2.07 -4.78
N THR A 62 5.28 -1.11 -4.48
CA THR A 62 5.92 -0.27 -5.49
C THR A 62 6.80 -1.11 -6.41
N TRP A 63 7.59 -2.04 -5.86
CA TRP A 63 8.42 -2.94 -6.66
C TRP A 63 7.58 -3.81 -7.61
N LEU A 64 6.54 -4.48 -7.09
CA LEU A 64 5.64 -5.28 -7.93
C LEU A 64 4.88 -4.44 -8.96
N SER A 65 4.53 -3.20 -8.63
CA SER A 65 3.91 -2.29 -9.60
C SER A 65 4.88 -1.90 -10.72
N PHE A 66 6.17 -1.79 -10.40
CA PHE A 66 7.20 -1.45 -11.37
C PHE A 66 7.43 -2.61 -12.34
N ASP A 67 7.50 -3.84 -11.84
CA ASP A 67 7.58 -5.06 -12.64
C ASP A 67 6.33 -5.25 -13.51
N TYR A 68 5.13 -5.00 -12.95
CA TYR A 68 3.88 -5.04 -13.70
C TYR A 68 3.89 -4.08 -14.89
N LEU A 69 4.32 -2.83 -14.67
CA LEU A 69 4.39 -1.82 -15.73
C LEU A 69 5.44 -2.18 -16.78
N GLN A 70 6.52 -2.86 -16.40
CA GLN A 70 7.51 -3.39 -17.33
C GLN A 70 6.91 -4.44 -18.26
N GLU A 71 6.25 -5.45 -17.69
CA GLU A 71 5.59 -6.51 -18.45
C GLU A 71 4.53 -5.93 -19.40
N LEU A 72 3.76 -4.95 -18.92
CA LEU A 72 2.77 -4.26 -19.73
C LEU A 72 3.42 -3.50 -20.90
N ALA A 73 4.50 -2.76 -20.66
CA ALA A 73 5.24 -2.06 -21.70
C ALA A 73 5.84 -3.02 -22.75
N GLN A 74 6.30 -4.19 -22.33
CA GLN A 74 6.83 -5.23 -23.23
C GLN A 74 5.73 -5.90 -24.07
N SER A 75 4.52 -6.03 -23.51
CA SER A 75 3.36 -6.64 -24.18
C SER A 75 2.75 -5.80 -25.32
N LEU A 76 3.14 -4.51 -25.42
CA LEU A 76 2.66 -3.62 -26.48
C LEU A 76 3.12 -4.08 -27.88
N PRO A 77 2.29 -3.85 -28.92
CA PRO A 77 2.66 -4.14 -30.30
C PRO A 77 3.90 -3.36 -30.74
N GLU A 78 4.67 -3.93 -31.67
CA GLU A 78 5.88 -3.30 -32.20
C GLU A 78 5.54 -1.98 -32.91
N GLY A 79 6.22 -0.90 -32.53
CA GLY A 79 5.98 0.43 -33.06
C GLY A 79 6.78 1.51 -32.34
N PRO A 80 6.81 2.75 -32.87
CA PRO A 80 7.53 3.86 -32.27
C PRO A 80 7.06 4.17 -30.83
N GLU A 81 5.78 3.95 -30.54
CA GLU A 81 5.17 4.16 -29.22
C GLU A 81 5.73 3.21 -28.15
N LYS A 82 6.01 1.95 -28.50
CA LYS A 82 6.62 0.97 -27.59
C LYS A 82 8.00 1.43 -27.12
N GLY A 83 8.82 1.95 -28.05
CA GLY A 83 10.15 2.46 -27.74
C GLY A 83 10.11 3.67 -26.81
N GLU A 84 9.11 4.55 -26.95
CA GLU A 84 8.94 5.69 -26.06
C GLU A 84 8.46 5.28 -24.67
N ILE A 85 7.49 4.37 -24.58
CA ILE A 85 6.94 3.87 -23.30
C ILE A 85 8.00 3.10 -22.51
N VAL A 86 8.76 2.22 -23.15
CA VAL A 86 9.86 1.49 -22.50
C VAL A 86 10.97 2.44 -22.02
N LYS A 87 11.30 3.48 -22.80
CA LYS A 87 12.28 4.50 -22.39
C LYS A 87 11.78 5.33 -21.20
N ARG A 88 10.49 5.64 -21.13
CA ARG A 88 9.89 6.34 -19.98
C ARG A 88 9.93 5.46 -18.73
N TRP A 89 9.49 4.21 -18.84
CA TRP A 89 9.57 3.24 -17.75
C TRP A 89 11.01 3.07 -17.21
N ALA A 90 12.00 2.92 -18.10
CA ALA A 90 13.41 2.77 -17.70
C ALA A 90 13.98 4.01 -17.00
N LYS A 91 13.36 5.18 -17.16
CA LYS A 91 13.73 6.42 -16.46
C LYS A 91 12.96 6.64 -15.15
N ASP A 92 11.85 5.95 -14.94
CA ASP A 92 10.98 6.09 -13.77
C ASP A 92 11.51 5.32 -12.54
N GLY A 93 12.78 5.50 -12.17
CA GLY A 93 13.32 5.01 -10.89
C GLY A 93 12.84 5.84 -9.69
N GLY A 94 12.22 7.00 -9.93
CA GLY A 94 11.75 7.94 -8.89
C GLY A 94 10.77 7.34 -7.89
N PRO A 95 9.72 6.62 -8.31
CA PRO A 95 8.78 5.95 -7.41
C PRO A 95 9.44 4.93 -6.47
N LEU A 96 10.42 4.15 -6.94
CA LEU A 96 11.16 3.20 -6.10
C LEU A 96 11.99 3.93 -5.03
N MET A 97 12.69 5.00 -5.41
CA MET A 97 13.44 5.83 -4.46
C MET A 97 12.52 6.53 -3.45
N GLY A 98 11.36 7.01 -3.91
CA GLY A 98 10.33 7.63 -3.08
C GLY A 98 9.70 6.65 -2.09
N ALA A 99 9.43 5.42 -2.51
CA ALA A 99 8.94 4.36 -1.62
C ALA A 99 10.00 3.97 -0.57
N LEU A 100 11.26 3.86 -0.98
CA LEU A 100 12.37 3.53 -0.08
C LEU A 100 12.57 4.60 1.00
N LEU A 101 12.63 5.88 0.60
CA LEU A 101 12.94 6.98 1.51
C LEU A 101 11.70 7.54 2.23
N GLY A 102 10.51 7.42 1.65
CA GLY A 102 9.28 8.06 2.14
C GLY A 102 8.14 7.09 2.46
N GLY A 103 8.23 5.81 2.14
CA GLY A 103 7.15 4.85 2.39
C GLY A 103 6.80 4.67 3.87
N TRP A 104 7.79 4.84 4.76
CA TRP A 104 7.56 4.83 6.21
C TRP A 104 6.74 6.04 6.66
N LEU A 105 6.92 7.20 6.03
CA LEU A 105 6.16 8.41 6.33
C LEU A 105 4.70 8.23 5.90
N LEU A 106 4.46 7.61 4.74
CA LEU A 106 3.11 7.26 4.30
C LEU A 106 2.42 6.32 5.31
N ALA A 107 3.13 5.28 5.76
CA ALA A 107 2.63 4.36 6.79
C ALA A 107 2.30 5.09 8.11
N LEU A 108 3.20 5.96 8.55
CA LEU A 108 3.01 6.74 9.77
C LEU A 108 1.78 7.65 9.66
N LEU A 109 1.68 8.45 8.60
CA LEU A 109 0.55 9.36 8.37
C LEU A 109 -0.78 8.60 8.31
N TYR A 110 -0.80 7.47 7.63
CA TYR A 110 -2.01 6.64 7.55
C TYR A 110 -2.42 6.09 8.93
N TYR A 111 -1.47 5.68 9.75
CA TYR A 111 -1.76 5.25 11.12
C TYR A 111 -2.27 6.40 12.01
N LEU A 112 -1.74 7.61 11.85
CA LEU A 112 -2.17 8.79 12.62
C LEU A 112 -3.64 9.16 12.36
N ILE A 113 -4.13 8.95 11.13
CA ILE A 113 -5.56 9.10 10.81
C ILE A 113 -6.39 8.17 11.69
N TRP A 114 -6.01 6.89 11.76
CA TRP A 114 -6.72 5.91 12.59
C TRP A 114 -6.56 6.15 14.09
N LEU A 115 -5.43 6.69 14.53
CA LEU A 115 -5.23 7.11 15.92
C LEU A 115 -6.22 8.22 16.31
N SER A 116 -6.43 9.17 15.40
CA SER A 116 -7.40 10.26 15.57
C SER A 116 -8.83 9.72 15.67
N PHE A 117 -9.20 8.77 14.80
CA PHE A 117 -10.47 8.06 14.92
C PHE A 117 -10.62 7.38 16.28
N ALA A 118 -9.59 6.66 16.74
CA ALA A 118 -9.63 5.97 18.02
C ALA A 118 -9.87 6.93 19.20
N TRP A 119 -9.20 8.09 19.17
CA TRP A 119 -9.32 9.11 20.19
C TRP A 119 -10.72 9.76 20.19
N ILE A 120 -11.27 10.08 19.01
CA ILE A 120 -12.62 10.61 18.89
C ILE A 120 -13.65 9.61 19.42
N THR A 121 -13.54 8.33 19.03
CA THR A 121 -14.48 7.29 19.47
C THR A 121 -14.43 7.07 20.99
N THR A 122 -13.24 7.03 21.60
CA THR A 122 -13.13 6.90 23.07
C THR A 122 -13.75 8.10 23.80
N LYS A 123 -13.53 9.33 23.32
CA LYS A 123 -14.17 10.53 23.86
C LYS A 123 -15.69 10.48 23.76
N LEU A 124 -16.23 10.10 22.59
CA LEU A 124 -17.67 9.97 22.39
C LEU A 124 -18.30 8.92 23.30
N LEU A 125 -17.63 7.78 23.51
CA LEU A 125 -18.09 6.74 24.43
C LEU A 125 -18.08 7.22 25.89
N SER A 126 -17.06 7.99 26.30
CA SER A 126 -16.99 8.54 27.66
C SER A 126 -18.05 9.61 27.97
N LEU A 127 -18.59 10.29 26.95
CA LEU A 127 -19.67 11.26 27.11
C LEU A 127 -21.06 10.61 27.20
N ARG A 128 -21.17 9.33 26.78
CA ARG A 128 -22.42 8.57 26.82
C ARG A 128 -22.56 7.69 28.06
N ALA A 129 -21.47 7.48 28.80
CA ALA A 129 -21.43 6.74 30.06
C ALA A 129 -21.68 7.69 31.24
#